data_AF-A0A0Q0CZ27-F1
#
_entry.id   AF-A0A0Q0CZ27-F1
#
_cell.length_a   1.000
_cell.length_b   1.000
_cell.length_c   1.000
_cell.angle_alpha   90.00
_cell.angle_beta   90.00
_cell.angle_gamma   90.00
#
_symmetry.space_group_name_H-M   'P 1'
#
loop_
_entity.id
_entity.type
_entity.pdbx_description
1 polymer ?
#
loop_
_entity_poly.entity_id
_entity_poly.type
_entity_poly.pdbx_seq_one_letter_code
_entity_poly.pdbx_strand_id
1 'polypeptide(L)'
;MSFVWGDDNIRFLKKRYEALQASPLFRPMQYSEDPAQIKQWVPLMMEGRDPSQKIAATWTPIGTDVNFGEITRQLVAHLQTRQNFALRLSTEVRDITRNDDGSWHVEYKNLKDGTTGATDAKFLFIGAGGAALPLLQKSGIEEAKDYAGFPVGGSFLVTDNAQVAEQHMAKA
;
A
#
# COMPACT_ATOMS: atom_id res chain seq x y z
N MET A 1 -10.63 5.53 8.75
CA MET A 1 -12.08 5.70 8.61
C MET A 1 -12.60 4.82 7.47
N SER A 2 -13.83 4.33 7.57
CA SER A 2 -14.59 3.77 6.45
C SER A 2 -15.99 4.37 6.43
N PHE A 3 -16.52 4.67 5.25
CA PHE A 3 -17.85 5.23 5.04
C PHE A 3 -18.59 4.37 4.02
N VAL A 4 -19.83 3.99 4.30
CA VAL A 4 -20.65 3.13 3.43
C VAL A 4 -22.10 3.60 3.40
N TRP A 5 -22.83 3.18 2.38
CA TRP A 5 -24.27 3.38 2.24
C TRP A 5 -24.95 2.08 1.81
N GLY A 6 -26.25 1.97 2.10
CA GLY A 6 -27.05 0.78 1.79
C GLY A 6 -26.96 -0.32 2.84
N ASP A 7 -28.08 -1.04 3.02
CA ASP A 7 -28.29 -1.96 4.14
C ASP A 7 -27.20 -3.05 4.25
N ASP A 8 -26.79 -3.64 3.14
CA ASP A 8 -25.81 -4.74 3.14
C ASP A 8 -24.42 -4.26 3.58
N ASN A 9 -23.98 -3.11 3.08
CA ASN A 9 -22.69 -2.53 3.43
C ASN A 9 -22.66 -2.07 4.89
N ILE A 10 -23.76 -1.50 5.38
CA ILE A 10 -23.91 -1.08 6.79
C ILE A 10 -23.80 -2.29 7.71
N ARG A 11 -24.52 -3.39 7.40
CA ARG A 11 -24.43 -4.65 8.17
C ARG A 11 -23.01 -5.21 8.16
N PHE A 12 -22.33 -5.19 7.01
CA PHE A 12 -20.94 -5.65 6.90
C PHE A 12 -20.00 -4.79 7.74
N LEU A 13 -20.10 -3.46 7.64
CA LEU A 13 -19.26 -2.52 8.37
C LEU A 13 -19.42 -2.69 9.88
N LYS A 14 -20.67 -2.89 10.36
CA LYS A 14 -20.96 -3.13 11.77
C LYS A 14 -20.31 -4.42 12.29
N LYS A 15 -20.47 -5.54 11.57
CA LYS A 15 -19.80 -6.81 11.91
C LYS A 15 -18.28 -6.65 11.96
N ARG A 16 -17.71 -5.93 10.99
CA ARG A 16 -16.26 -5.64 10.95
C ARG A 16 -15.85 -4.80 12.16
N TYR A 17 -16.60 -3.76 12.49
CA TYR A 17 -16.35 -2.93 13.67
C TYR A 17 -16.33 -3.78 14.94
N GLU A 18 -17.37 -4.58 15.19
CA GLU A 18 -17.50 -5.46 16.35
C GLU A 18 -16.33 -6.45 16.45
N ALA A 19 -15.93 -7.06 15.32
CA ALA A 19 -14.79 -7.98 15.29
C ALA A 19 -13.46 -7.27 15.62
N LEU A 20 -13.27 -6.04 15.13
CA LEU A 20 -12.04 -5.27 15.38
C LEU A 20 -11.91 -4.82 16.83
N GLN A 21 -13.02 -4.62 17.56
CA GLN A 21 -13.00 -4.22 18.98
C GLN A 21 -12.28 -5.20 19.90
N ALA A 22 -12.11 -6.46 19.49
CA ALA A 22 -11.32 -7.44 20.24
C ALA A 22 -9.82 -7.09 20.29
N SER A 23 -9.31 -6.31 19.33
CA SER A 23 -7.92 -5.91 19.28
C SER A 23 -7.70 -4.54 19.94
N PRO A 24 -6.71 -4.41 20.85
CA PRO A 24 -6.36 -3.13 21.49
C PRO A 24 -6.10 -1.99 20.49
N LEU A 25 -5.56 -2.32 19.30
CA LEU A 25 -5.25 -1.34 18.26
C LEU A 25 -6.49 -0.60 17.71
N PHE A 26 -7.68 -1.21 17.86
CA PHE A 26 -8.92 -0.65 17.34
C PHE A 26 -9.92 -0.26 18.44
N ARG A 27 -9.53 -0.38 19.73
CA ARG A 27 -10.37 0.04 20.86
C ARG A 27 -10.88 1.49 20.76
N PRO A 28 -10.08 2.47 20.28
CA PRO A 28 -10.57 3.84 20.12
C PRO A 28 -11.50 4.04 18.93
N MET A 29 -11.67 3.04 18.05
CA MET A 29 -12.54 3.14 16.90
C MET A 29 -13.99 3.33 17.35
N GLN A 30 -14.68 4.23 16.68
CA GLN A 30 -16.09 4.56 16.86
C GLN A 30 -16.87 4.13 15.62
N TYR A 31 -18.15 3.83 15.81
CA TYR A 31 -19.11 3.49 14.76
C TYR A 31 -20.34 4.37 14.92
N SER A 32 -20.89 4.87 13.81
CA SER A 32 -22.15 5.61 13.81
C SER A 32 -22.94 5.37 12.54
N GLU A 33 -24.27 5.35 12.70
CA GLU A 33 -25.28 5.46 11.63
C GLU A 33 -26.00 6.82 11.68
N ASP A 34 -25.69 7.67 12.67
CA ASP A 34 -26.29 9.00 12.85
C ASP A 34 -25.61 10.03 11.91
N PRO A 35 -26.36 10.64 10.97
CA PRO A 35 -25.84 11.67 10.07
C PRO A 35 -25.20 12.87 10.79
N ALA A 36 -25.69 13.26 11.96
CA ALA A 36 -25.15 14.38 12.71
C ALA A 36 -23.76 14.06 13.25
N GLN A 37 -23.57 12.88 13.83
CA GLN A 37 -22.26 12.40 14.27
C GLN A 37 -21.29 12.22 13.09
N ILE A 38 -21.75 11.64 11.97
CA ILE A 38 -20.89 11.40 10.80
C ILE A 38 -20.44 12.72 10.17
N LYS A 39 -21.31 13.75 10.16
CA LYS A 39 -20.96 15.10 9.67
C LYS A 39 -19.82 15.74 10.47
N GLN A 40 -19.67 15.41 11.75
CA GLN A 40 -18.53 15.88 12.54
C GLN A 40 -17.21 15.26 12.08
N TRP A 41 -17.22 14.03 11.53
CA TRP A 41 -16.02 13.35 11.05
C TRP A 41 -15.69 13.70 9.59
N VAL A 42 -16.71 13.82 8.73
CA VAL A 42 -16.56 14.02 7.28
C VAL A 42 -17.55 15.06 6.73
N PRO A 43 -17.40 16.34 7.09
CA PRO A 43 -18.38 17.38 6.76
C PRO A 43 -18.63 17.50 5.24
N LEU A 44 -17.57 17.49 4.43
CA LEU A 44 -17.68 17.61 2.97
C LEU A 44 -18.40 16.44 2.29
N MET A 45 -18.34 15.23 2.84
CA MET A 45 -19.06 14.07 2.28
C MET A 45 -20.55 14.07 2.62
N MET A 46 -20.94 14.87 3.61
CA MET A 46 -22.30 15.01 4.11
C MET A 46 -23.03 16.22 3.52
N GLU A 47 -22.31 17.21 3.02
CA GLU A 47 -22.90 18.38 2.37
C GLU A 47 -23.68 17.99 1.11
N GLY A 48 -24.92 18.49 0.99
CA GLY A 48 -25.81 18.21 -0.14
C GLY A 48 -26.31 16.76 -0.24
N ARG A 49 -26.01 15.89 0.74
CA ARG A 49 -26.48 14.50 0.74
C ARG A 49 -27.95 14.40 1.11
N ASP A 50 -28.66 13.46 0.49
CA ASP A 50 -30.05 13.12 0.81
C ASP A 50 -30.17 12.62 2.27
N PRO A 51 -30.95 13.29 3.14
CA PRO A 51 -31.14 12.89 4.54
C PRO A 51 -31.80 11.51 4.72
N SER A 52 -32.50 11.01 3.71
CA SER A 52 -33.14 9.69 3.74
C SER A 52 -32.19 8.54 3.40
N GLN A 53 -30.99 8.86 2.87
CA GLN A 53 -30.01 7.85 2.51
C GLN A 53 -29.42 7.21 3.77
N LYS A 54 -29.56 5.88 3.87
CA LYS A 54 -28.91 5.10 4.92
C LYS A 54 -27.41 5.07 4.73
N ILE A 55 -26.68 5.51 5.76
CA ILE A 55 -25.23 5.58 5.78
C ILE A 55 -24.69 5.03 7.09
N ALA A 56 -23.43 4.60 7.09
CA ALA A 56 -22.69 4.31 8.30
C ALA A 56 -21.21 4.67 8.12
N ALA A 57 -20.55 5.01 9.22
CA ALA A 57 -19.12 5.24 9.22
C ALA A 57 -18.43 4.65 10.45
N THR A 58 -17.16 4.28 10.26
CA THR A 58 -16.22 4.04 11.35
C THR A 58 -15.16 5.12 11.34
N TRP A 59 -14.83 5.66 12.50
CA TRP A 59 -13.81 6.69 12.66
C TRP A 59 -12.91 6.35 13.85
N THR A 60 -11.67 6.81 13.87
CA THR A 60 -10.78 6.61 15.02
C THR A 60 -10.00 7.90 15.28
N PRO A 61 -9.92 8.37 16.54
CA PRO A 61 -9.21 9.59 16.89
C PRO A 61 -7.69 9.45 16.72
N ILE A 62 -7.18 8.24 16.59
CA ILE A 62 -5.74 7.93 16.42
C ILE A 62 -5.41 7.43 15.01
N GLY A 63 -6.36 7.51 14.07
CA GLY A 63 -6.09 7.10 12.70
C GLY A 63 -5.18 8.10 12.03
N THR A 64 -4.18 7.65 11.29
CA THR A 64 -3.21 8.55 10.63
C THR A 64 -2.88 8.13 9.21
N ASP A 65 -2.41 9.09 8.42
CA ASP A 65 -1.90 8.87 7.07
C ASP A 65 -0.36 8.80 7.09
N VAL A 66 0.18 7.91 6.27
CA VAL A 66 1.62 7.66 6.19
C VAL A 66 2.11 7.96 4.78
N ASN A 67 3.11 8.83 4.67
CA ASN A 67 3.81 9.05 3.41
C ASN A 67 4.90 7.99 3.20
N PHE A 68 4.50 6.81 2.68
CA PHE A 68 5.43 5.71 2.42
C PHE A 68 6.53 6.06 1.42
N GLY A 69 6.25 6.98 0.48
CA GLY A 69 7.25 7.47 -0.46
C GLY A 69 8.37 8.23 0.26
N GLU A 70 8.02 9.07 1.22
CA GLU A 70 8.99 9.80 2.03
C GLU A 70 9.78 8.90 2.97
N ILE A 71 9.11 7.96 3.66
CA ILE A 71 9.80 6.94 4.48
C ILE A 71 10.84 6.19 3.64
N THR A 72 10.47 5.76 2.44
CA THR A 72 11.38 5.07 1.53
C THR A 72 12.60 5.92 1.18
N ARG A 73 12.40 7.21 0.86
CA ARG A 73 13.51 8.12 0.56
C ARG A 73 14.46 8.30 1.75
N GLN A 74 13.92 8.47 2.96
CA GLN A 74 14.74 8.64 4.16
C GLN A 74 15.54 7.38 4.49
N LEU A 75 14.92 6.20 4.39
CA LEU A 75 15.60 4.92 4.60
C LEU A 75 16.73 4.71 3.57
N VAL A 76 16.46 4.95 2.29
CA VAL A 76 17.47 4.81 1.23
C VAL A 76 18.58 5.84 1.38
N ALA A 77 18.24 7.10 1.68
CA ALA A 77 19.22 8.15 1.92
C ALA A 77 20.17 7.77 3.07
N HIS A 78 19.63 7.21 4.15
CA HIS A 78 20.45 6.68 5.23
C HIS A 78 21.36 5.52 4.77
N LEU A 79 20.83 4.56 4.02
CA LEU A 79 21.64 3.43 3.50
C LEU A 79 22.77 3.90 2.58
N GLN A 80 22.55 4.95 1.78
CA GLN A 80 23.59 5.53 0.93
C GLN A 80 24.76 6.15 1.71
N THR A 81 24.61 6.41 3.01
CA THR A 81 25.74 6.84 3.87
C THR A 81 26.69 5.69 4.24
N ARG A 82 26.32 4.44 3.93
CA ARG A 82 27.09 3.25 4.30
C ARG A 82 28.02 2.84 3.15
N GLN A 83 29.28 2.56 3.47
CA GLN A 83 30.31 2.22 2.48
C GLN A 83 30.02 0.91 1.72
N ASN A 84 29.24 0.01 2.30
CA ASN A 84 28.92 -1.30 1.76
C ASN A 84 27.52 -1.37 1.11
N PHE A 85 26.95 -0.22 0.73
CA PHE A 85 25.66 -0.15 0.07
C PHE A 85 25.78 0.51 -1.30
N ALA A 86 25.24 -0.14 -2.32
CA ALA A 86 25.14 0.39 -3.67
C ALA A 86 23.68 0.42 -4.11
N LEU A 87 23.25 1.55 -4.66
CA LEU A 87 21.91 1.72 -5.22
C LEU A 87 22.02 1.90 -6.74
N ARG A 88 21.29 1.07 -7.49
CA ARG A 88 21.12 1.22 -8.94
C ARG A 88 19.65 1.51 -9.23
N LEU A 89 19.36 2.74 -9.64
CA LEU A 89 18.02 3.16 -10.07
C LEU A 89 17.89 3.03 -11.59
N SER A 90 16.63 3.07 -12.08
CA SER A 90 16.33 2.87 -13.50
C SER A 90 16.93 1.58 -14.07
N THR A 91 17.20 0.58 -13.22
CA THR A 91 17.84 -0.68 -13.58
C THR A 91 16.83 -1.79 -13.38
N GLU A 92 16.33 -2.35 -14.48
CA GLU A 92 15.32 -3.40 -14.46
C GLU A 92 15.99 -4.77 -14.58
N VAL A 93 15.75 -5.64 -13.60
CA VAL A 93 16.19 -7.04 -13.64
C VAL A 93 15.42 -7.75 -14.76
N ARG A 94 16.17 -8.38 -15.67
CA ARG A 94 15.65 -9.07 -16.85
C ARG A 94 15.65 -10.57 -16.67
N ASP A 95 16.64 -11.12 -15.99
CA ASP A 95 16.71 -12.55 -15.72
C ASP A 95 17.47 -12.85 -14.43
N ILE A 96 17.17 -14.00 -13.86
CA ILE A 96 17.77 -14.51 -12.63
C ILE A 96 18.05 -15.98 -12.86
N THR A 97 19.30 -16.41 -12.76
CA THR A 97 19.68 -17.81 -12.87
C THR A 97 20.58 -18.21 -11.72
N ARG A 98 20.74 -19.52 -11.50
CA ARG A 98 21.58 -20.05 -10.44
C ARG A 98 22.85 -20.64 -11.03
N ASN A 99 24.00 -20.19 -10.53
CA ASN A 99 25.32 -20.68 -10.92
C ASN A 99 25.58 -22.06 -10.31
N ASP A 100 26.55 -22.79 -10.86
CA ASP A 100 26.96 -24.12 -10.38
C ASP A 100 27.46 -24.11 -8.94
N ASP A 101 28.04 -23.01 -8.48
CA ASP A 101 28.49 -22.81 -7.10
C ASP A 101 27.35 -22.46 -6.13
N GLY A 102 26.12 -22.38 -6.63
CA GLY A 102 24.91 -22.09 -5.88
C GLY A 102 24.61 -20.60 -5.69
N SER A 103 25.47 -19.70 -6.16
CA SER A 103 25.21 -18.25 -6.20
C SER A 103 24.20 -17.87 -7.28
N TRP A 104 23.70 -16.64 -7.23
CA TRP A 104 22.71 -16.11 -8.16
C TRP A 104 23.36 -15.21 -9.19
N HIS A 105 23.10 -15.46 -10.46
CA HIS A 105 23.43 -14.54 -11.54
C HIS A 105 22.21 -13.68 -11.86
N VAL A 106 22.39 -12.35 -11.87
CA VAL A 106 21.31 -11.39 -12.09
C VAL A 106 21.64 -10.51 -13.28
N GLU A 107 20.85 -10.64 -14.35
CA GLU A 107 20.96 -9.81 -15.54
C GLU A 107 20.00 -8.61 -15.45
N TYR A 108 20.47 -7.44 -15.86
CA TYR A 108 19.67 -6.22 -15.79
C TYR A 108 19.93 -5.26 -16.95
N LYS A 109 18.96 -4.38 -17.18
CA LYS A 109 19.01 -3.32 -18.19
C LYS A 109 18.76 -1.96 -17.57
N ASN A 110 19.62 -1.00 -17.84
CA ASN A 110 19.38 0.40 -17.54
C ASN A 110 18.35 0.96 -18.54
N LEU A 111 17.23 1.45 -18.03
CA LEU A 111 16.11 1.95 -18.81
C LEU A 111 16.35 3.35 -19.38
N LYS A 112 17.33 4.10 -18.87
CA LYS A 112 17.64 5.45 -19.36
C LYS A 112 18.49 5.44 -20.63
N ASP A 113 19.49 4.57 -20.69
CA ASP A 113 20.48 4.52 -21.78
C ASP A 113 20.48 3.19 -22.55
N GLY A 114 19.73 2.20 -22.07
CA GLY A 114 19.61 0.89 -22.71
C GLY A 114 20.76 -0.08 -22.43
N THR A 115 21.78 0.34 -21.69
CA THR A 115 22.93 -0.52 -21.35
C THR A 115 22.49 -1.75 -20.55
N THR A 116 23.13 -2.88 -20.83
CA THR A 116 22.91 -4.13 -20.10
C THR A 116 24.11 -4.44 -19.21
N GLY A 117 23.87 -5.19 -18.15
CA GLY A 117 24.91 -5.69 -17.27
C GLY A 117 24.41 -6.87 -16.46
N ALA A 118 25.32 -7.49 -15.73
CA ALA A 118 25.01 -8.57 -14.83
C ALA A 118 25.87 -8.51 -13.57
N THR A 119 25.41 -9.17 -12.51
CA THR A 119 26.18 -9.33 -11.27
C THR A 119 25.86 -10.66 -10.61
N ASP A 120 26.86 -11.26 -9.96
CA ASP A 120 26.66 -12.42 -9.11
C ASP A 120 26.41 -12.01 -7.65
N ALA A 121 25.52 -12.74 -6.98
CA ALA A 121 25.16 -12.53 -5.58
C ALA A 121 25.07 -13.85 -4.82
N LYS A 122 25.69 -13.93 -3.64
CA LYS A 122 25.56 -15.10 -2.75
C LYS A 122 24.15 -15.27 -2.20
N PHE A 123 23.43 -14.15 -2.05
CA PHE A 123 22.06 -14.11 -1.56
C PHE A 123 21.26 -13.10 -2.38
N LEU A 124 20.06 -13.48 -2.79
CA LEU A 124 19.16 -12.64 -3.57
C LEU A 124 17.82 -12.50 -2.84
N PHE A 125 17.41 -11.26 -2.61
CA PHE A 125 16.09 -10.92 -2.06
C PHE A 125 15.25 -10.21 -3.12
N ILE A 126 14.10 -10.79 -3.47
CA ILE A 126 13.18 -10.23 -4.47
C ILE A 126 12.11 -9.37 -3.77
N GLY A 127 12.42 -8.08 -3.59
CA GLY A 127 11.51 -7.08 -2.99
C GLY A 127 10.70 -6.28 -4.02
N ALA A 128 10.22 -6.90 -5.11
CA ALA A 128 9.71 -6.19 -6.29
C ALA A 128 8.19 -5.89 -6.29
N GLY A 129 7.53 -5.92 -5.13
CA GLY A 129 6.09 -5.69 -5.03
C GLY A 129 5.28 -6.59 -5.98
N GLY A 130 4.40 -6.00 -6.79
CA GLY A 130 3.59 -6.73 -7.78
C GLY A 130 4.40 -7.46 -8.86
N ALA A 131 5.67 -7.10 -9.06
CA ALA A 131 6.57 -7.76 -10.02
C ALA A 131 7.40 -8.91 -9.40
N ALA A 132 7.19 -9.25 -8.12
CA ALA A 132 7.98 -10.27 -7.45
C ALA A 132 7.77 -11.68 -8.05
N LEU A 133 6.52 -12.07 -8.34
CA LEU A 133 6.24 -13.42 -8.85
C LEU A 133 6.90 -13.70 -10.22
N PRO A 134 6.82 -12.81 -11.24
CA PRO A 134 7.56 -13.02 -12.49
C PRO A 134 9.07 -13.19 -12.30
N LEU A 135 9.68 -12.42 -11.40
CA LEU A 135 11.11 -12.56 -11.08
C LEU A 135 11.41 -13.88 -10.35
N LEU A 136 10.53 -14.30 -9.44
CA LEU A 136 10.65 -15.59 -8.76
C LEU A 136 10.54 -16.75 -9.75
N GLN A 137 9.62 -16.68 -10.70
CA GLN A 137 9.47 -17.69 -11.76
C GLN A 137 10.71 -17.75 -12.66
N LYS A 138 11.32 -16.60 -12.97
CA LYS A 138 12.60 -16.53 -13.71
C LYS A 138 13.74 -17.24 -13.00
N SER A 139 13.78 -17.18 -11.66
CA SER A 139 14.81 -17.85 -10.87
C SER A 139 14.82 -19.38 -11.00
N GLY A 140 13.75 -19.98 -11.55
CA GLY A 140 13.65 -21.41 -11.79
C GLY A 140 13.49 -22.27 -10.54
N ILE A 141 13.28 -21.68 -9.36
CA ILE A 141 13.00 -22.45 -8.14
C ILE A 141 11.66 -23.17 -8.26
N GLU A 142 11.59 -24.40 -7.74
CA GLU A 142 10.41 -25.25 -7.89
C GLU A 142 9.19 -24.65 -7.16
N GLU A 143 9.39 -24.05 -6.00
CA GLU A 143 8.33 -23.44 -5.20
C GLU A 143 7.61 -22.32 -5.96
N ALA A 144 8.27 -21.64 -6.90
CA ALA A 144 7.65 -20.58 -7.70
C ALA A 144 6.49 -21.07 -8.57
N LYS A 145 6.45 -22.37 -8.90
CA LYS A 145 5.41 -22.98 -9.75
C LYS A 145 4.07 -23.09 -9.02
N ASP A 146 4.09 -23.11 -7.69
CA ASP A 146 2.89 -23.24 -6.86
C ASP A 146 2.23 -21.88 -6.55
N TYR A 147 2.86 -20.76 -6.95
CA TYR A 147 2.34 -19.41 -6.70
C TYR A 147 1.71 -18.78 -7.94
N ALA A 148 0.59 -18.08 -7.71
CA ALA A 148 -0.07 -17.22 -8.67
C ALA A 148 -0.29 -15.82 -8.09
N GLY A 149 -0.29 -14.81 -8.95
CA GLY A 149 -0.55 -13.42 -8.57
C GLY A 149 -1.97 -13.02 -8.95
N PHE A 150 -2.72 -12.45 -8.01
CA PHE A 150 -4.01 -11.81 -8.28
C PHE A 150 -3.87 -10.30 -8.08
N PRO A 151 -3.54 -9.53 -9.14
CA PRO A 151 -3.35 -8.09 -9.02
C PRO A 151 -4.69 -7.41 -8.75
N VAL A 152 -4.76 -6.61 -7.70
CA VAL A 152 -5.90 -5.77 -7.38
C VAL A 152 -5.55 -4.32 -7.68
N GLY A 153 -6.29 -3.71 -8.60
CA GLY A 153 -6.16 -2.30 -8.94
C GLY A 153 -6.82 -1.40 -7.90
N GLY A 154 -6.27 -0.20 -7.74
CA GLY A 154 -6.87 0.89 -6.98
C GLY A 154 -6.80 2.18 -7.76
N SER A 155 -7.76 3.07 -7.55
CA SER A 155 -7.74 4.42 -8.12
C SER A 155 -8.04 5.43 -7.02
N PHE A 156 -7.36 6.57 -7.10
CA PHE A 156 -7.47 7.64 -6.12
C PHE A 156 -7.80 8.93 -6.86
N LEU A 157 -8.76 9.68 -6.33
CA LEU A 157 -9.03 11.05 -6.77
C LEU A 157 -8.24 12.00 -5.86
N VAL A 158 -7.65 13.02 -6.47
CA VAL A 158 -6.80 14.00 -5.77
C VAL A 158 -7.27 15.40 -6.15
N THR A 159 -7.23 16.32 -5.20
CA THR A 159 -7.43 17.76 -5.42
C THR A 159 -6.24 18.53 -4.87
N ASP A 160 -5.82 19.56 -5.58
CA ASP A 160 -4.79 20.53 -5.20
C ASP A 160 -5.39 21.80 -4.57
N ASN A 161 -6.72 21.88 -4.46
CA ASN A 161 -7.39 22.99 -3.82
C ASN A 161 -7.23 22.91 -2.30
N ALA A 162 -6.33 23.74 -1.76
CA ALA A 162 -6.05 23.82 -0.33
C ALA A 162 -7.30 24.09 0.52
N GLN A 163 -8.22 24.95 0.06
CA GLN A 163 -9.44 25.28 0.80
C GLN A 163 -10.34 24.06 1.00
N VAL A 164 -10.37 23.14 0.03
CA VAL A 164 -11.12 21.88 0.14
C VAL A 164 -10.37 20.89 1.03
N ALA A 165 -9.05 20.78 0.86
CA ALA A 165 -8.22 19.86 1.64
C ALA A 165 -8.24 20.17 3.15
N GLU A 166 -8.15 21.45 3.52
CA GLU A 166 -8.15 21.92 4.92
C GLU A 166 -9.47 21.61 5.66
N GLN A 167 -10.56 21.40 4.94
CA GLN A 167 -11.86 21.05 5.51
C GLN A 167 -12.05 19.54 5.72
N HIS A 168 -11.06 18.71 5.39
CA HIS A 168 -11.18 17.26 5.41
C HIS A 168 -10.06 16.55 6.20
N MET A 169 -10.11 16.68 7.52
CA MET A 169 -9.18 16.03 8.46
C MET A 169 -9.70 14.66 8.95
N ALA A 170 -10.33 13.89 8.07
CA ALA A 170 -11.06 12.66 8.43
C ALA A 170 -10.16 11.49 8.90
N LYS A 171 -8.85 11.66 8.74
CA LYS A 171 -7.78 10.80 9.25
C LYS A 171 -6.78 11.77 9.88
N ALA A 172 -6.47 11.60 11.16
CA ALA A 172 -5.73 12.54 11.99
C ALA A 172 -4.20 12.46 11.81
#